data_AF-A0A327N2I7-F1
#
_entry.id   AF-A0A327N2I7-F1
#
_cell.length_a   1.000
_cell.length_b   1.000
_cell.length_c   1.000
_cell.angle_alpha   90.00
_cell.angle_beta   90.00
_cell.angle_gamma   90.00
#
_symmetry.space_group_name_H-M   'P 1'
#
loop_
_entity.id
_entity.type
_entity.pdbx_description
1 polymer ?
#
loop_
_entity_poly.entity_id
_entity_poly.type
_entity_poly.pdbx_seq_one_letter_code
_entity_poly.pdbx_strand_id
1 'polypeptide(L)'
;MAQVVINRFIDFYGREVGKTGLRPVIKGFCTQQAAKNFHKLTEYEMDWYMASLRALPHGERNKQITLVYFALARWSLQSRRRLIGNSSNPGLLNQFYKDVHGKWVETLPGGRIRALNGQFKLIFESYLKHLELDPDQPLPLAKLFDTSPEGKFARKCRDQLVELARGSDEPQIRIAAAKFQNLTFSSLRKSSAL
;
A
#
# COMPACT_ATOMS: atom_id res chain seq x y z
N MET A 1 8.89 -10.76 17.62
CA MET A 1 9.99 -11.18 18.53
C MET A 1 9.47 -11.69 19.86
N ALA A 2 8.53 -11.01 20.53
CA ALA A 2 7.97 -11.46 21.82
C ALA A 2 7.43 -12.91 21.84
N GLN A 3 6.73 -13.35 20.78
CA GLN A 3 6.13 -14.70 20.75
C GLN A 3 7.17 -15.84 20.76
N VAL A 4 8.35 -15.62 20.16
CA VAL A 4 9.42 -16.63 20.12
C VAL A 4 10.07 -16.77 21.50
N VAL A 5 10.19 -15.65 22.23
CA VAL A 5 10.69 -15.63 23.60
C VAL A 5 9.72 -16.31 24.55
N ILE A 6 8.41 -16.07 24.40
CA ILE A 6 7.36 -16.70 25.20
C ILE A 6 7.33 -18.22 24.97
N ASN A 7 7.41 -18.67 23.70
CA ASN A 7 7.42 -20.10 23.39
C ASN A 7 8.68 -20.79 23.95
N ARG A 8 9.85 -20.15 23.87
CA ARG A 8 11.10 -20.68 24.44
C ARG A 8 11.06 -20.75 25.98
N PHE A 9 10.41 -19.78 26.63
CA PHE A 9 10.26 -19.78 28.08
C PHE A 9 9.34 -20.90 28.56
N ILE A 10 8.23 -21.17 27.84
CA ILE A 10 7.30 -22.26 28.15
C ILE A 10 7.96 -23.63 27.92
N ASP A 11 8.74 -23.77 26.85
CA ASP A 11 9.49 -25.00 26.58
C ASP A 11 10.56 -25.30 27.66
N PHE A 12 11.22 -24.26 28.17
CA PHE A 12 12.16 -24.38 29.29
C PHE A 12 11.46 -24.83 30.59
N TYR A 13 10.36 -24.16 30.95
CA TYR A 13 9.62 -24.45 32.18
C TYR A 13 9.00 -25.85 32.19
N GLY A 14 8.53 -26.33 31.04
CA GLY A 14 7.96 -27.66 30.88
C GLY A 14 8.98 -28.80 30.96
N ARG A 15 10.26 -28.54 30.64
CA ARG A 15 11.33 -29.56 30.72
C ARG A 15 12.01 -29.63 32.07
N GLU A 16 12.23 -28.50 32.72
CA GLU A 16 13.09 -28.46 33.92
C GLU A 16 12.34 -28.41 35.25
N VAL A 17 11.08 -27.96 35.27
CA VAL A 17 10.35 -27.69 36.53
C VAL A 17 9.05 -28.51 36.65
N GLY A 18 8.46 -28.93 35.53
CA GLY A 18 7.15 -29.61 35.52
C GLY A 18 7.22 -31.10 35.86
N LYS A 19 6.77 -31.48 37.07
CA LYS A 19 6.37 -32.86 37.35
C LYS A 19 5.20 -33.25 36.45
N THR A 20 5.40 -34.30 35.67
CA THR A 20 4.41 -35.20 35.05
C THR A 20 3.08 -34.58 34.55
N GLY A 21 2.96 -34.47 33.24
CA GLY A 21 1.73 -34.88 32.55
C GLY A 21 0.63 -33.85 32.31
N LEU A 22 0.82 -32.56 32.61
CA LEU A 22 -0.17 -31.54 32.26
C LEU A 22 0.44 -30.53 31.29
N ARG A 23 0.15 -30.71 29.99
CA ARG A 23 0.25 -29.63 29.00
C ARG A 23 -0.87 -28.64 29.33
N PRO A 24 -0.59 -27.41 29.80
CA PRO A 24 -1.63 -26.39 29.85
C PRO A 24 -2.02 -26.07 28.41
N VAL A 25 -3.21 -26.52 27.99
CA VAL A 25 -3.81 -26.05 26.76
C VAL A 25 -4.16 -24.59 27.02
N ILE A 26 -3.35 -23.67 26.51
CA ILE A 26 -3.70 -22.26 26.41
C ILE A 26 -4.85 -22.17 25.40
N LYS A 27 -6.08 -22.41 25.87
CA LYS A 27 -7.29 -22.03 25.15
C LYS A 27 -7.31 -20.51 25.07
N GLY A 28 -7.06 -20.00 23.88
CA GLY A 28 -7.39 -18.61 23.54
C GLY A 28 -6.20 -17.68 23.33
N PHE A 29 -5.29 -18.00 22.41
CA PHE A 29 -4.63 -16.96 21.59
C PHE A 29 -4.38 -17.40 20.14
N CYS A 30 -5.12 -18.40 19.66
CA CYS A 30 -5.54 -18.35 18.27
C CYS A 30 -6.68 -17.34 18.23
N THR A 31 -6.35 -16.05 18.17
CA THR A 31 -7.14 -15.19 17.30
C THR A 31 -7.01 -15.85 15.93
N GLN A 32 -7.97 -16.69 15.57
CA GLN A 32 -8.43 -16.71 14.19
C GLN A 32 -8.65 -15.23 13.91
N GLN A 33 -7.65 -14.57 13.32
CA GLN A 33 -7.87 -13.31 12.66
C GLN A 33 -8.93 -13.69 11.66
N ALA A 34 -10.20 -13.44 12.01
CA ALA A 34 -11.33 -13.55 11.11
C ALA A 34 -10.80 -12.99 9.81
N ALA A 35 -10.64 -13.86 8.80
CA ALA A 35 -9.95 -13.54 7.58
C ALA A 35 -10.58 -12.23 7.13
N LYS A 36 -9.86 -11.10 7.29
CA LYS A 36 -10.46 -9.77 7.14
C LYS A 36 -11.16 -9.82 5.81
N ASN A 37 -12.49 -9.75 5.81
CA ASN A 37 -13.33 -9.96 4.64
C ASN A 37 -12.80 -9.06 3.53
N PHE A 38 -11.92 -9.61 2.71
CA PHE A 38 -11.20 -8.85 1.71
C PHE A 38 -12.17 -8.77 0.55
N HIS A 39 -12.94 -7.69 0.54
CA HIS A 39 -13.82 -7.41 -0.57
C HIS A 39 -12.96 -6.87 -1.71
N LYS A 40 -12.70 -7.76 -2.68
CA LYS A 40 -11.95 -7.43 -3.87
C LYS A 40 -12.65 -6.28 -4.60
N LEU A 41 -11.87 -5.30 -5.02
CA LEU A 41 -12.34 -4.24 -5.89
C LEU A 41 -12.30 -4.68 -7.36
N THR A 42 -13.31 -4.26 -8.12
CA THR A 42 -13.31 -4.41 -9.59
C THR A 42 -12.39 -3.37 -10.23
N GLU A 43 -12.02 -3.55 -11.50
CA GLU A 43 -11.26 -2.54 -12.24
C GLU A 43 -11.97 -1.19 -12.23
N TYR A 44 -13.28 -1.22 -12.49
CA TYR A 44 -14.14 -0.05 -12.48
C TYR A 44 -14.11 0.70 -11.13
N GLU A 45 -14.27 -0.02 -10.02
CA GLU A 45 -14.24 0.57 -8.67
C GLU A 45 -12.87 1.20 -8.36
N MET A 46 -11.78 0.57 -8.80
CA MET A 46 -10.44 1.11 -8.61
C MET A 46 -10.17 2.33 -9.49
N ASP A 47 -10.63 2.33 -10.75
CA ASP A 47 -10.51 3.49 -11.64
C ASP A 47 -11.32 4.68 -11.13
N TRP A 48 -12.56 4.44 -10.68
CA TRP A 48 -13.38 5.46 -10.04
C TRP A 48 -12.69 6.03 -8.80
N TYR A 49 -12.10 5.17 -7.95
CA TYR A 49 -11.38 5.61 -6.75
C TYR A 49 -10.19 6.51 -7.10
N MET A 50 -9.37 6.11 -8.08
CA MET A 50 -8.20 6.87 -8.51
C MET A 50 -8.58 8.21 -9.17
N ALA A 51 -9.63 8.22 -10.00
CA ALA A 51 -10.15 9.44 -10.62
C ALA A 51 -10.71 10.42 -9.58
N SER A 52 -11.53 9.91 -8.66
CA SER A 52 -12.14 10.71 -7.59
C SER A 52 -11.08 11.28 -6.64
N LEU A 53 -10.05 10.49 -6.30
CA LEU A 53 -8.92 10.96 -5.48
C LEU A 53 -8.19 12.14 -6.15
N ARG A 54 -8.05 12.11 -7.48
CA ARG A 54 -7.46 13.22 -8.25
C ARG A 54 -8.36 14.45 -8.27
N ALA A 55 -9.67 14.29 -8.20
CA ALA A 55 -10.62 15.41 -8.22
C ALA A 55 -10.77 16.12 -6.86
N LEU A 56 -10.31 15.53 -5.75
CA LEU A 56 -10.47 16.13 -4.42
C LEU A 56 -9.78 17.53 -4.30
N PRO A 57 -10.44 18.52 -3.66
CA PRO A 57 -9.93 19.87 -3.50
C PRO A 57 -9.00 20.00 -2.29
N HIS A 58 -7.91 19.24 -2.28
CA HIS A 58 -6.88 19.35 -1.23
C HIS A 58 -5.61 20.04 -1.76
N GLY A 59 -4.81 20.57 -0.82
CA GLY A 59 -3.50 21.13 -1.14
C GLY A 59 -2.59 20.14 -1.86
N GLU A 60 -1.84 20.66 -2.84
CA GLU A 60 -1.13 19.88 -3.86
C GLU A 60 -0.16 18.85 -3.26
N ARG A 61 0.61 19.24 -2.25
CA ARG A 61 1.66 18.39 -1.64
C ARG A 61 1.14 17.04 -1.15
N ASN A 62 0.18 17.06 -0.23
CA ASN A 62 -0.31 15.82 0.37
C ASN A 62 -1.15 14.99 -0.62
N LYS A 63 -1.82 15.67 -1.56
CA LYS A 63 -2.58 15.05 -2.64
C LYS A 63 -1.67 14.24 -3.56
N GLN A 64 -0.56 14.81 -4.01
CA GLN A 64 0.41 14.13 -4.88
C GLN A 64 1.03 12.90 -4.20
N ILE A 65 1.43 13.04 -2.93
CA ILE A 65 1.92 11.92 -2.11
C ILE A 65 0.90 10.78 -2.05
N THR A 66 -0.37 11.11 -1.78
CA THR A 66 -1.45 10.11 -1.64
C THR A 66 -1.78 9.45 -2.97
N LEU A 67 -1.79 10.22 -4.06
CA LEU A 67 -2.01 9.71 -5.41
C LEU A 67 -0.92 8.71 -5.82
N VAL A 68 0.36 9.08 -5.66
CA VAL A 68 1.47 8.15 -5.96
C VAL A 68 1.42 6.92 -5.07
N TYR A 69 1.08 7.06 -3.80
CA TYR A 69 0.96 5.93 -2.89
C TYR A 69 -0.07 4.90 -3.37
N PHE A 70 -1.27 5.32 -3.76
CA PHE A 70 -2.28 4.40 -4.29
C PHE A 70 -1.98 3.95 -5.73
N ALA A 71 -1.32 4.78 -6.53
CA ALA A 71 -0.84 4.40 -7.87
C ALA A 71 0.16 3.23 -7.79
N LEU A 72 1.11 3.30 -6.87
CA LEU A 72 2.07 2.23 -6.62
C LEU A 72 1.36 0.95 -6.18
N ALA A 73 0.37 1.04 -5.29
CA ALA A 73 -0.42 -0.13 -4.92
C ALA A 73 -1.06 -0.79 -6.15
N ARG A 74 -1.66 0.03 -7.04
CA ARG A 74 -2.37 -0.44 -8.23
C ARG A 74 -1.44 -1.08 -9.27
N TRP A 75 -0.33 -0.43 -9.61
CA TRP A 75 0.44 -0.80 -10.80
C TRP A 75 1.79 -1.47 -10.51
N SER A 76 2.42 -1.21 -9.36
CA SER A 76 3.71 -1.84 -9.04
C SER A 76 3.54 -3.29 -8.58
N LEU A 77 2.40 -3.70 -8.01
CA LEU A 77 2.19 -5.05 -7.43
C LEU A 77 3.17 -5.45 -6.31
N GLN A 78 4.19 -4.64 -6.02
CA GLN A 78 5.15 -4.86 -4.95
C GLN A 78 4.52 -4.56 -3.59
N SER A 79 4.97 -5.27 -2.56
CA SER A 79 4.49 -5.00 -1.21
C SER A 79 4.85 -3.58 -0.78
N ARG A 80 4.01 -2.97 0.05
CA ARG A 80 4.25 -1.66 0.65
C ARG A 80 5.65 -1.53 1.25
N ARG A 81 6.07 -2.54 2.04
CA ARG A 81 7.37 -2.55 2.74
C ARG A 81 8.54 -2.43 1.78
N ARG A 82 8.37 -2.83 0.52
CA ARG A 82 9.42 -2.76 -0.48
C ARG A 82 9.47 -1.39 -1.16
N LEU A 83 8.32 -0.89 -1.61
CA LEU A 83 8.26 0.36 -2.38
C LEU A 83 8.51 1.59 -1.53
N ILE A 84 7.96 1.59 -0.32
CA ILE A 84 8.04 2.70 0.63
C ILE A 84 9.19 2.47 1.60
N GLY A 85 9.56 1.20 1.78
CA GLY A 85 10.60 0.83 2.72
C GLY A 85 10.12 0.79 4.16
N ASN A 86 11.11 0.80 5.05
CA ASN A 86 10.96 1.06 6.48
C ASN A 86 12.09 2.01 6.93
N SER A 87 12.21 2.24 8.24
CA SER A 87 13.26 3.10 8.81
C SER A 87 14.69 2.65 8.49
N SER A 88 14.91 1.35 8.23
CA SER A 88 16.23 0.77 7.99
C SER A 88 16.57 0.58 6.51
N ASN A 89 15.54 0.50 5.65
CA ASN A 89 15.69 0.36 4.21
C ASN A 89 14.56 1.17 3.55
N PRO A 90 14.76 2.47 3.30
CA PRO A 90 13.75 3.31 2.70
C PRO A 90 13.54 2.96 1.22
N GLY A 91 12.32 3.12 0.74
CA GLY A 91 12.03 3.09 -0.69
C GLY A 91 12.68 4.29 -1.38
N LEU A 92 13.34 4.06 -2.51
CA LEU A 92 14.09 5.09 -3.24
C LEU A 92 13.39 5.51 -4.54
N LEU A 93 13.65 6.73 -5.01
CA LEU A 93 13.13 7.21 -6.29
C LEU A 93 13.80 6.51 -7.48
N ASN A 94 15.12 6.31 -7.43
CA ASN A 94 15.91 5.70 -8.49
C ASN A 94 15.58 4.22 -8.80
N GLN A 95 14.68 3.59 -8.03
CA GLN A 95 14.11 2.30 -8.40
C GLN A 95 13.16 2.41 -9.60
N PHE A 96 12.76 3.62 -10.00
CA PHE A 96 11.95 3.92 -11.17
C PHE A 96 12.77 4.70 -12.20
N TYR A 97 12.61 4.37 -13.48
CA TYR A 97 13.26 5.08 -14.59
C TYR A 97 12.46 4.91 -15.89
N LYS A 98 12.80 5.70 -16.92
CA LYS A 98 12.24 5.52 -18.26
C LYS A 98 13.12 4.57 -19.07
N ASP A 99 12.51 3.58 -19.72
CA ASP A 99 13.20 2.72 -20.68
C ASP A 99 13.51 3.46 -22.00
N VAL A 100 14.13 2.76 -22.95
CA VAL A 100 14.46 3.29 -24.29
C VAL A 100 13.24 3.72 -25.11
N HIS A 101 12.03 3.33 -24.70
CA HIS A 101 10.76 3.71 -25.32
C HIS A 101 10.03 4.81 -24.54
N GLY A 102 10.66 5.40 -23.52
CA GLY A 102 10.05 6.43 -22.68
C GLY A 102 8.96 5.90 -21.74
N LYS A 103 8.88 4.58 -21.52
CA LYS A 103 7.94 3.97 -20.58
C LYS A 103 8.56 3.92 -19.19
N TRP A 104 7.76 4.28 -18.18
CA TRP A 104 8.18 4.11 -16.80
C TRP A 104 8.29 2.62 -16.46
N VAL A 105 9.44 2.24 -15.93
CA VAL A 105 9.73 0.91 -15.45
C VAL A 105 10.20 0.95 -14.00
N GLU A 106 10.01 -0.15 -13.28
CA GLU A 106 10.54 -0.36 -11.93
C GLU A 106 11.57 -1.49 -11.90
N THR A 107 12.60 -1.31 -11.07
CA THR A 107 13.61 -2.33 -10.77
C THR A 107 13.13 -3.27 -9.65
N LEU A 108 13.01 -4.55 -9.99
CA LEU A 108 12.59 -5.65 -9.12
C LEU A 108 13.81 -6.38 -8.50
N PRO A 109 13.62 -7.27 -7.51
CA PRO A 109 14.77 -7.92 -6.88
C PRO A 109 15.38 -8.90 -7.88
N GLY A 110 16.70 -8.99 -7.85
CA GLY A 110 17.47 -9.77 -8.82
C GLY A 110 17.56 -9.10 -10.19
N GLY A 111 17.43 -7.77 -10.26
CA GLY A 111 17.66 -6.99 -11.49
C GLY A 111 16.56 -7.12 -12.55
N ARG A 112 15.45 -7.80 -12.23
CA ARG A 112 14.28 -7.86 -13.12
C ARG A 112 13.67 -6.48 -13.29
N ILE A 113 13.01 -6.24 -14.41
CA ILE A 113 12.39 -4.95 -14.73
C ILE A 113 10.90 -5.19 -14.98
N ARG A 114 10.04 -4.26 -14.54
CA ARG A 114 8.61 -4.28 -14.87
C ARG A 114 8.19 -2.94 -15.45
N ALA A 115 7.48 -2.98 -16.57
CA ALA A 115 6.80 -1.81 -17.12
C ALA A 115 5.58 -1.42 -16.27
N LEU A 116 5.44 -0.13 -16.02
CA LEU A 116 4.32 0.45 -15.30
C LEU A 116 3.28 1.00 -16.29
N ASN A 117 2.02 1.03 -15.86
CA ASN A 117 0.89 1.42 -16.71
C ASN A 117 0.99 2.89 -17.16
N GLY A 118 0.43 3.24 -18.32
CA GLY A 118 0.37 4.62 -18.82
C GLY A 118 -0.31 5.61 -17.86
N GLN A 119 -1.29 5.19 -17.07
CA GLN A 119 -1.88 6.05 -16.04
C GLN A 119 -0.92 6.33 -14.88
N PHE A 120 -0.01 5.39 -14.57
CA PHE A 120 1.04 5.62 -13.58
C PHE A 120 1.96 6.75 -14.02
N LYS A 121 2.32 6.82 -15.32
CA LYS A 121 3.16 7.89 -15.88
C LYS A 121 2.67 9.28 -15.47
N LEU A 122 1.40 9.59 -15.73
CA LEU A 122 0.84 10.92 -15.46
C LEU A 122 0.91 11.29 -13.98
N ILE A 123 0.62 10.34 -13.09
CA ILE A 123 0.65 10.56 -11.65
C ILE A 123 2.09 10.73 -11.16
N PHE A 124 3.01 9.88 -11.63
CA PHE A 124 4.38 9.88 -11.18
C PHE A 124 5.16 11.09 -11.71
N GLU A 125 4.96 11.49 -12.97
CA GLU A 125 5.58 12.71 -13.51
C GLU A 125 5.06 13.97 -12.82
N SER A 126 3.76 14.03 -12.48
CA SER A 126 3.21 15.13 -11.68
C SER A 126 3.83 15.19 -10.28
N TYR A 127 4.14 14.02 -9.70
CA TYR A 127 4.82 13.95 -8.41
C TYR A 127 6.28 14.37 -8.49
N LEU A 128 7.00 13.96 -9.53
CA LEU A 128 8.38 14.40 -9.75
C LEU A 128 8.47 15.92 -9.92
N LYS A 129 7.54 16.52 -10.68
CA LYS A 129 7.42 17.98 -10.78
C LYS A 129 7.15 18.64 -9.43
N HIS A 130 6.31 18.02 -8.58
CA HIS A 130 6.09 18.49 -7.21
C HIS A 130 7.35 18.42 -6.34
N LEU A 131 8.26 17.49 -6.61
CA LEU A 131 9.58 17.39 -6.00
C LEU A 131 10.65 18.22 -6.71
N GLU A 132 10.28 19.04 -7.70
CA GLU A 132 11.19 19.84 -8.53
C GLU A 132 12.24 18.98 -9.28
N LEU A 133 11.86 17.76 -9.64
CA LEU A 133 12.67 16.82 -10.41
C LEU A 133 12.20 16.75 -11.87
N ASP A 134 13.16 16.75 -12.79
CA ASP A 134 12.90 16.52 -14.21
C ASP A 134 12.64 15.02 -14.47
N PRO A 135 11.45 14.63 -14.98
CA PRO A 135 11.12 13.25 -15.27
C PRO A 135 11.91 12.63 -16.43
N ASP A 136 12.63 13.42 -17.22
CA ASP A 136 13.47 12.93 -18.32
C ASP A 136 14.94 12.72 -17.93
N GLN A 137 15.31 13.08 -16.69
CA GLN A 137 16.65 12.84 -16.14
C GLN A 137 16.67 11.60 -15.23
N PRO A 138 17.86 10.97 -15.05
CA PRO A 138 18.02 9.92 -14.05
C PRO A 138 17.60 10.38 -12.66
N LEU A 139 16.72 9.63 -12.00
CA LEU A 139 16.22 10.00 -10.68
C LEU A 139 17.31 9.83 -9.60
N PRO A 140 17.37 10.75 -8.63
CA PRO A 140 18.38 10.70 -7.57
C PRO A 140 18.15 9.53 -6.61
N LEU A 141 19.23 9.17 -5.89
CA LEU A 141 19.21 8.25 -4.74
C LEU A 141 18.55 8.91 -3.51
N ALA A 142 17.30 9.36 -3.65
CA ALA A 142 16.51 10.00 -2.61
C ALA A 142 15.31 9.14 -2.21
N LYS A 143 14.76 9.39 -1.02
CA LYS A 143 13.57 8.67 -0.53
C LYS A 143 12.38 8.94 -1.45
N LEU A 144 11.60 7.90 -1.72
CA LEU A 144 10.36 8.02 -2.48
C LEU A 144 9.33 8.90 -1.78
N PHE A 145 9.29 8.85 -0.45
CA PHE A 145 8.43 9.70 0.37
C PHE A 145 9.21 10.21 1.58
N ASP A 146 9.25 11.53 1.78
CA ASP A 146 9.88 12.15 2.96
C ASP A 146 9.08 11.95 4.24
N THR A 147 7.76 11.79 4.10
CA THR A 147 6.82 11.57 5.20
C THR A 147 6.01 10.31 4.95
N SER A 148 5.44 9.75 6.01
CA SER A 148 4.58 8.56 5.87
C SER A 148 3.35 8.88 4.99
N PRO A 149 3.19 8.21 3.83
CA PRO A 149 2.05 8.44 2.95
C PRO A 149 0.74 7.87 3.52
N GLU A 150 0.79 7.12 4.62
CA GLU A 150 -0.37 6.59 5.36
C GLU A 150 -0.85 7.51 6.49
N GLY A 151 -0.37 8.75 6.50
CA GLY A 151 -0.68 9.72 7.52
C GLY A 151 -2.16 10.09 7.60
N LYS A 152 -2.47 11.03 8.49
CA LYS A 152 -3.84 11.56 8.70
C LYS A 152 -4.51 12.00 7.39
N PHE A 153 -3.73 12.50 6.44
CA PHE A 153 -4.25 12.97 5.17
C PHE A 153 -4.80 11.86 4.26
N ALA A 154 -4.09 10.73 4.10
CA ALA A 154 -4.61 9.61 3.32
C ALA A 154 -5.91 9.04 3.91
N ARG A 155 -6.03 9.06 5.25
CA ARG A 155 -7.29 8.71 5.93
C ARG A 155 -8.39 9.70 5.59
N LYS A 156 -8.13 11.01 5.69
CA LYS A 156 -9.06 12.07 5.33
C LYS A 156 -9.56 11.96 3.89
N CYS A 157 -8.66 11.71 2.93
CA CYS A 157 -9.04 11.50 1.53
C CYS A 157 -9.97 10.30 1.38
N ARG A 158 -9.63 9.17 2.00
CA ARG A 158 -10.47 7.97 1.96
C ARG A 158 -11.84 8.21 2.58
N ASP A 159 -11.93 8.91 3.71
CA ASP A 159 -13.21 9.22 4.35
C ASP A 159 -14.10 10.07 3.42
N GLN A 160 -13.52 11.08 2.76
CA GLN A 160 -14.25 11.88 1.77
C GLN A 160 -14.65 11.07 0.52
N LEU A 161 -13.79 10.17 0.05
CA LEU A 161 -14.13 9.29 -1.07
C LEU A 161 -15.27 8.33 -0.73
N VAL A 162 -15.37 7.89 0.52
CA VAL A 162 -16.51 7.10 1.01
C VAL A 162 -17.79 7.92 0.96
N GLU A 163 -17.77 9.18 1.40
CA GLU A 163 -18.93 10.06 1.32
C GLU A 163 -19.34 10.33 -0.14
N LEU A 164 -18.38 10.60 -1.03
CA LEU A 164 -18.64 10.75 -2.45
C LEU A 164 -19.22 9.47 -3.07
N ALA A 165 -18.71 8.30 -2.68
CA ALA A 165 -19.21 7.03 -3.18
C ALA A 165 -20.65 6.76 -2.70
N ARG A 166 -20.98 7.08 -1.45
CA ARG A 166 -22.35 6.97 -0.90
C ARG A 166 -23.34 7.87 -1.63
N GLY A 167 -22.90 9.07 -2.00
CA GLY A 167 -23.69 10.03 -2.78
C GLY A 167 -23.68 9.78 -4.30
N SER A 168 -22.98 8.76 -4.80
CA SER A 168 -22.91 8.49 -6.23
C SER A 168 -24.24 7.98 -6.78
N ASP A 169 -24.63 8.48 -7.95
CA ASP A 169 -25.79 8.00 -8.71
C ASP A 169 -25.59 6.55 -9.20
N GLU A 170 -24.35 6.09 -9.28
CA GLU A 170 -24.00 4.74 -9.71
C GLU A 170 -24.18 3.71 -8.59
N PRO A 171 -25.07 2.72 -8.74
CA PRO A 171 -25.32 1.73 -7.69
C PRO A 171 -24.07 0.92 -7.31
N GLN A 172 -23.23 0.58 -8.29
CA GLN A 172 -21.99 -0.18 -8.07
C GLN A 172 -21.01 0.56 -7.15
N ILE A 173 -20.83 1.87 -7.35
CA ILE A 173 -19.95 2.71 -6.55
C ILE A 173 -20.53 2.91 -5.16
N ARG A 174 -21.85 3.08 -5.06
CA ARG A 174 -22.55 3.20 -3.78
C ARG A 174 -22.35 1.96 -2.90
N ILE A 175 -22.44 0.77 -3.49
CA ILE A 175 -22.14 -0.50 -2.80
C ILE A 175 -20.65 -0.59 -2.44
N ALA A 176 -19.77 -0.12 -3.33
CA ALA A 176 -18.33 -0.12 -3.11
C ALA A 176 -17.87 0.82 -1.98
N ALA A 177 -18.70 1.76 -1.52
CA ALA A 177 -18.36 2.67 -0.42
C ALA A 177 -17.90 1.93 0.85
N ALA A 178 -18.52 0.80 1.18
CA ALA A 178 -18.11 -0.04 2.31
C ALA A 178 -16.70 -0.66 2.11
N LYS A 179 -16.34 -0.98 0.86
CA LYS A 179 -15.00 -1.46 0.49
C LYS A 179 -13.98 -0.33 0.63
N PHE A 180 -14.31 0.87 0.16
CA PHE A 180 -13.44 2.05 0.23
C PHE A 180 -13.12 2.45 1.67
N GLN A 181 -14.08 2.31 2.60
CA GLN A 181 -13.88 2.64 4.01
C GLN A 181 -12.70 1.89 4.62
N ASN A 182 -12.48 0.64 4.24
CA ASN A 182 -11.39 -0.20 4.74
C ASN A 182 -10.24 -0.35 3.74
N LEU A 183 -10.19 0.50 2.71
CA LEU A 183 -9.15 0.43 1.70
C LEU A 183 -7.78 0.72 2.30
N THR A 184 -6.84 -0.17 2.00
CA THR A 184 -5.43 -0.07 2.33
C THR A 184 -4.61 -0.30 1.07
N PHE A 185 -3.32 0.05 1.10
CA PHE A 185 -2.40 -0.30 0.01
C PHE A 185 -2.40 -1.80 -0.29
N SER A 186 -2.38 -2.63 0.75
CA SER A 186 -2.39 -4.09 0.58
C SER A 186 -3.66 -4.60 -0.08
N SER A 187 -4.82 -4.01 0.23
CA SER A 187 -6.09 -4.42 -0.38
C SER A 187 -6.15 -3.97 -1.85
N LEU A 188 -5.79 -2.71 -2.15
CA LEU A 188 -5.79 -2.20 -3.52
C LEU A 188 -4.83 -3.03 -4.40
N ARG A 189 -3.62 -3.27 -3.90
CA ARG A 189 -2.62 -4.11 -4.59
C ARG A 189 -3.09 -5.51 -4.89
N LYS A 190 -3.74 -6.17 -3.92
CA LYS A 190 -4.30 -7.51 -4.12
C LYS A 190 -5.42 -7.50 -5.16
N SER A 191 -6.21 -6.44 -5.23
CA SER A 191 -7.25 -6.29 -6.25
C SER A 191 -6.69 -6.08 -7.66
N SER A 192 -5.49 -5.51 -7.79
CA SER A 192 -4.85 -5.23 -9.09
C SER A 192 -3.96 -6.36 -9.65
N ALA A 193 -3.76 -7.45 -8.91
CA ALA A 193 -2.84 -8.54 -9.30
C ALA A 193 -3.48 -9.64 -10.16
N LEU A 194 -4.66 -9.38 -10.75
CA LEU A 194 -5.45 -10.29 -11.57
C LEU A 194 -5.76 -9.61 -12.90
#